data_AF-A0A1W9ZX86-F1
#
_entry.id   AF-A0A1W9ZX86-F1
#
_cell.length_a   1.000
_cell.length_b   1.000
_cell.length_c   1.000
_cell.angle_alpha   90.00
_cell.angle_beta   90.00
_cell.angle_gamma   90.00
#
_symmetry.space_group_name_H-M   'P 1'
#
loop_
_entity.id
_entity.type
_entity.pdbx_description
1 polymer ?
#
loop_
_entity_poly.entity_id
_entity_poly.type
_entity_poly.pdbx_seq_one_letter_code
_entity_poly.pdbx_strand_id
1 'polypeptide(L)'
;MARDQATERIRAVLRPAVTVCAGVALGLLACAVALGWWSRLGPQRPLGLDAWFIGGLHRWGADLPSRIPLAVTVITLLLIASMVTVWQRGRDGRDLPGIPIVLVTLAVLAFFAYFSQGIPAFYRTLTQAYPVSPALPAGVAAWLLCLAGAIATLLATTAFARLGRDSVRLVVIGVVIAVIAGAAVTVGALRAGDDDRFVDGATAAATDVPALPSELGTRSFGVTVAGTFDAEAPGALGGKPGHYQIAAAGAGFVVFANRRVTAYGADGTERWHYARTGQSDVAADGMSVFDNGATVVVSLGRALVGLDAVTGARLWTTTDARMLEAVGHAADRDVPYLISRDAVSWTRFDTRTGKPAWTVSDPNPAECVDGEIDADTRSWMVSVTRCASASGVDIRLAAVDPASGVTQWDTVVLHAAPPQDPQARPLDVIAAAANAVGVFLQFAGFGAPAAPSYANVVQKTVTALPERGYPQPSPGPGDDFVVSDRQMTLFGADGTPRCTVNGTVSGLTNRVPGRGAGLSYVVFPHSFVVADRGIQPALRTYDTATCAESGWAVPAAAVEGMIPVPGAVLVLRREGQNLLIDGYRAG
;
A
#
# COMPACT_ATOMS: atom_id res chain seq x y z
N MET A 1 -12.38 50.23 -56.67
CA MET A 1 -10.99 50.72 -56.48
C MET A 1 -10.47 50.63 -55.05
N ALA A 2 -10.93 51.42 -54.06
CA ALA A 2 -10.42 51.29 -52.67
C ALA A 2 -10.76 49.94 -52.00
N ARG A 3 -11.91 49.33 -52.37
CA ARG A 3 -12.34 47.99 -51.90
C ARG A 3 -11.47 46.86 -52.48
N ASP A 4 -10.97 47.00 -53.71
CA ASP A 4 -10.21 45.95 -54.40
C ASP A 4 -8.78 45.85 -53.86
N GLN A 5 -8.13 46.99 -53.58
CA GLN A 5 -6.79 47.03 -52.96
C GLN A 5 -6.78 46.49 -51.53
N ALA A 6 -7.81 46.77 -50.74
CA ALA A 6 -7.96 46.19 -49.40
C ALA A 6 -8.11 44.66 -49.48
N THR A 7 -8.90 44.17 -50.44
CA THR A 7 -9.15 42.73 -50.64
C THR A 7 -7.89 41.99 -51.13
N GLU A 8 -7.07 42.60 -51.98
CA GLU A 8 -5.78 42.04 -52.39
C GLU A 8 -4.75 41.99 -51.26
N ARG A 9 -4.63 43.06 -50.46
CA ARG A 9 -3.74 43.07 -49.28
C ARG A 9 -4.15 42.01 -48.25
N ILE A 10 -5.45 41.89 -47.99
CA ILE A 10 -6.02 40.87 -47.10
C ILE A 10 -5.70 39.46 -47.62
N ARG A 11 -5.88 39.19 -48.93
CA ARG A 11 -5.50 37.90 -49.54
C ARG A 11 -4.00 37.63 -49.47
N ALA A 12 -3.15 38.64 -49.65
CA ALA A 12 -1.69 38.49 -49.61
C ALA A 12 -1.19 38.05 -48.22
N VAL A 13 -1.86 38.47 -47.14
CA VAL A 13 -1.53 38.08 -45.75
C VAL A 13 -2.21 36.76 -45.33
N LEU A 14 -3.46 36.53 -45.74
CA LEU A 14 -4.19 35.31 -45.39
C LEU A 14 -3.60 34.05 -46.03
N ARG A 15 -3.09 34.14 -47.26
CA ARG A 15 -2.55 32.98 -47.98
C ARG A 15 -1.38 32.28 -47.26
N PRO A 16 -0.33 32.99 -46.79
CA PRO A 16 0.73 32.36 -46.02
C PRO A 16 0.24 31.88 -44.65
N ALA A 17 -0.64 32.62 -43.97
CA ALA A 17 -1.18 32.21 -42.67
C ALA A 17 -1.96 30.88 -42.74
N VAL A 18 -2.86 30.72 -43.72
CA VAL A 18 -3.65 29.49 -43.92
C VAL A 18 -2.74 28.30 -44.31
N THR A 19 -1.64 28.56 -45.02
CA THR A 19 -0.65 27.52 -45.38
C THR A 19 0.17 27.06 -44.17
N VAL A 20 0.53 27.99 -43.28
CA VAL A 20 1.16 27.68 -41.98
C VAL A 20 0.18 26.85 -41.13
N CYS A 21 -1.11 27.20 -41.08
CA CYS A 21 -2.13 26.41 -40.38
C CYS A 21 -2.23 24.97 -40.88
N ALA A 22 -2.02 24.72 -42.18
CA ALA A 22 -1.98 23.37 -42.74
C ALA A 22 -0.82 22.54 -42.17
N GLY A 23 0.36 23.14 -42.04
CA GLY A 23 1.52 22.53 -41.38
C GLY A 23 1.28 22.31 -39.88
N VAL A 24 0.66 23.29 -39.20
CA VAL A 24 0.30 23.17 -37.79
C VAL A 24 -0.66 22.01 -37.55
N ALA A 25 -1.70 21.88 -38.39
CA ALA A 25 -2.67 20.79 -38.30
C ALA A 25 -2.00 19.41 -38.38
N LEU A 26 -1.13 19.20 -39.38
CA LEU A 26 -0.40 17.94 -39.55
C LEU A 26 0.50 17.64 -38.35
N GLY A 27 1.27 18.64 -37.89
CA GLY A 27 2.17 18.49 -36.74
C GLY A 27 1.43 18.17 -35.44
N LEU A 28 0.32 18.87 -35.15
CA LEU A 28 -0.47 18.64 -33.94
C LEU A 28 -1.15 17.27 -33.94
N LEU A 29 -1.72 16.84 -35.07
CA LEU A 29 -2.34 15.53 -35.19
C LEU A 29 -1.30 14.40 -35.00
N ALA A 30 -0.11 14.53 -35.59
CA ALA A 30 0.97 13.57 -35.38
C ALA A 30 1.42 13.52 -33.92
N CYS A 31 1.60 14.67 -33.27
CA CYS A 31 1.93 14.74 -31.84
C CYS A 31 0.84 14.13 -30.97
N ALA A 32 -0.44 14.37 -31.30
CA ALA A 32 -1.57 13.83 -30.57
C ALA A 32 -1.61 12.29 -30.63
N VAL A 33 -1.39 11.70 -31.81
CA VAL A 33 -1.33 10.23 -31.96
C VAL A 33 -0.14 9.66 -31.18
N ALA A 34 1.04 10.25 -31.32
CA ALA A 34 2.24 9.80 -30.62
C ALA A 34 2.06 9.86 -29.09
N LEU A 35 1.55 10.98 -28.57
CA LEU A 35 1.33 11.18 -27.15
C LEU A 35 0.20 10.28 -26.61
N GLY A 36 -0.88 10.08 -27.38
CA GLY A 36 -1.97 9.19 -27.01
C GLY A 36 -1.52 7.72 -26.92
N TRP A 37 -0.74 7.24 -27.89
CA TRP A 37 -0.19 5.89 -27.79
C TRP A 37 0.85 5.75 -26.69
N TRP A 38 1.70 6.77 -26.50
CA TRP A 38 2.62 6.82 -25.38
C TRP A 38 1.88 6.76 -24.05
N SER A 39 0.80 7.52 -23.86
CA SER A 39 0.03 7.52 -22.60
C SER A 39 -0.61 6.18 -22.27
N ARG A 40 -0.80 5.30 -23.27
CA ARG A 40 -1.36 3.96 -23.11
C ARG A 40 -0.30 2.88 -22.88
N LEU A 41 0.85 2.99 -23.53
CA LEU A 41 1.86 1.92 -23.59
C LEU A 41 3.11 2.21 -22.75
N GLY A 42 3.42 3.47 -22.50
CA GLY A 42 4.65 3.89 -21.80
C GLY A 42 4.51 3.88 -20.28
N PRO A 43 3.74 4.80 -19.69
CA PRO A 43 3.61 4.94 -18.25
C PRO A 43 2.68 3.88 -17.63
N GLN A 44 2.81 3.69 -16.31
CA GLN A 44 1.85 2.89 -15.54
C GLN A 44 0.44 3.46 -15.68
N ARG A 45 -0.56 2.58 -15.76
CA ARG A 45 -1.96 3.00 -15.85
C ARG A 45 -2.33 3.85 -14.63
N PRO A 46 -3.18 4.88 -14.81
CA PRO A 46 -3.70 5.64 -13.68
C PRO A 46 -4.36 4.69 -12.67
N LEU A 47 -4.08 4.93 -11.40
CA LEU A 47 -4.67 4.18 -10.31
C LEU A 47 -6.16 4.51 -10.19
N GLY A 48 -6.95 3.52 -9.77
CA GLY A 48 -8.37 3.72 -9.48
C GLY A 48 -9.30 3.83 -10.69
N LEU A 49 -8.86 3.55 -11.92
CA LEU A 49 -9.76 3.58 -13.10
C LEU A 49 -11.02 2.73 -12.93
N ASP A 50 -10.90 1.62 -12.21
CA ASP A 50 -11.98 0.66 -11.98
C ASP A 50 -12.85 1.00 -10.75
N ALA A 51 -12.61 2.15 -10.10
CA ALA A 51 -13.38 2.51 -8.91
C ALA A 51 -14.82 2.89 -9.24
N TRP A 52 -15.77 2.34 -8.48
CA TRP A 52 -17.21 2.46 -8.76
C TRP A 52 -17.71 3.92 -8.86
N PHE A 53 -17.17 4.84 -8.05
CA PHE A 53 -17.58 6.26 -8.02
C PHE A 53 -17.05 7.07 -9.21
N ILE A 54 -16.18 6.49 -10.03
CA ILE A 54 -15.78 7.06 -11.32
C ILE A 54 -16.78 6.68 -12.41
N GLY A 55 -17.57 5.62 -12.20
CA GLY A 55 -18.69 5.24 -13.04
C GLY A 55 -19.66 6.41 -13.22
N GLY A 56 -19.90 6.79 -14.47
CA GLY A 56 -20.84 7.87 -14.82
C GLY A 56 -20.28 9.29 -14.76
N LEU A 57 -19.05 9.53 -14.29
CA LEU A 57 -18.39 10.86 -14.36
C LEU A 57 -18.14 11.31 -15.80
N HIS A 58 -18.02 10.34 -16.71
CA HIS A 58 -17.87 10.55 -18.14
C HIS A 58 -18.55 9.41 -18.90
N ARG A 59 -19.09 9.73 -20.09
CA ARG A 59 -19.58 8.77 -21.10
C ARG A 59 -18.68 7.58 -21.46
N TRP A 60 -17.36 7.63 -21.23
CA TRP A 60 -16.46 6.49 -21.49
C TRP A 60 -16.16 5.68 -20.22
N GLY A 61 -16.55 6.14 -19.03
CA GLY A 61 -16.28 5.46 -17.77
C GLY A 61 -14.79 5.14 -17.56
N ALA A 62 -14.52 3.97 -17.00
CA ALA A 62 -13.17 3.44 -16.74
C ALA A 62 -12.33 3.26 -18.03
N ASP A 63 -12.98 3.09 -19.18
CA ASP A 63 -12.30 2.89 -20.46
C ASP A 63 -11.70 4.17 -21.06
N LEU A 64 -11.90 5.34 -20.45
CA LEU A 64 -11.43 6.62 -21.01
C LEU A 64 -9.95 6.58 -21.44
N PRO A 65 -8.98 6.14 -20.61
CA PRO A 65 -7.56 6.13 -21.02
C PRO A 65 -7.26 5.14 -22.14
N SER A 66 -8.05 4.07 -22.27
CA SER A 66 -7.88 3.07 -23.32
C SER A 66 -8.50 3.54 -24.64
N ARG A 67 -9.58 4.33 -24.59
CA ARG A 67 -10.32 4.82 -25.77
C ARG A 67 -9.77 6.11 -26.37
N ILE A 68 -9.16 7.00 -25.58
CA ILE A 68 -8.54 8.25 -26.08
C ILE A 68 -7.56 7.98 -27.25
N PRO A 69 -6.56 7.08 -27.14
CA PRO A 69 -5.57 6.87 -28.19
C PRO A 69 -6.20 6.34 -29.49
N LEU A 70 -7.19 5.44 -29.36
CA LEU A 70 -7.93 4.90 -30.50
C LEU A 70 -8.76 5.98 -31.19
N ALA A 71 -9.51 6.77 -30.41
CA ALA A 71 -10.31 7.88 -30.94
C ALA A 71 -9.43 8.93 -31.64
N VAL A 72 -8.33 9.36 -31.01
CA VAL A 72 -7.36 10.30 -31.59
C VAL A 72 -6.77 9.76 -32.89
N THR A 73 -6.45 8.46 -32.95
CA THR A 73 -5.93 7.82 -34.17
C THR A 73 -6.97 7.82 -35.29
N VAL A 74 -8.20 7.38 -35.01
CA VAL A 74 -9.28 7.35 -36.01
C VAL A 74 -9.59 8.75 -36.52
N ILE A 75 -9.73 9.74 -35.63
CA ILE A 75 -9.97 11.14 -35.99
C ILE A 75 -8.83 11.68 -36.88
N THR A 76 -7.58 11.41 -36.49
CA THR A 76 -6.40 11.84 -37.25
C THR A 76 -6.40 11.25 -38.66
N LEU A 77 -6.67 9.94 -38.79
CA LEU A 77 -6.76 9.28 -40.10
C LEU A 77 -7.89 9.85 -40.96
N LEU A 78 -9.06 10.11 -40.39
CA LEU A 78 -10.18 10.73 -41.09
C LEU A 78 -9.85 12.14 -41.59
N LEU A 79 -9.22 12.96 -40.74
CA LEU A 79 -8.81 14.31 -41.10
C LEU A 79 -7.72 14.28 -42.20
N ILE A 80 -6.69 13.44 -42.07
CA ILE A 80 -5.64 13.29 -43.09
C ILE A 80 -6.23 12.80 -44.42
N ALA A 81 -7.10 11.78 -44.39
CA ALA A 81 -7.76 11.28 -45.60
C ALA A 81 -8.61 12.38 -46.28
N SER A 82 -9.31 13.20 -45.50
CA SER A 82 -10.06 14.33 -46.02
C SER A 82 -9.14 15.40 -46.63
N MET A 83 -8.00 15.73 -45.99
CA MET A 83 -7.00 16.65 -46.53
C MET A 83 -6.43 16.17 -47.87
N VAL A 84 -6.08 14.88 -47.97
CA VAL A 84 -5.59 14.26 -49.21
C VAL A 84 -6.64 14.33 -50.31
N THR A 85 -7.90 14.08 -49.98
CA THR A 85 -9.02 14.17 -50.93
C THR A 85 -9.22 15.59 -51.45
N VAL A 86 -9.16 16.60 -50.57
CA VAL A 86 -9.25 18.02 -50.94
C VAL A 86 -8.07 18.44 -51.83
N TRP A 87 -6.87 17.98 -51.50
CA TRP A 87 -5.67 18.26 -52.28
C TRP A 87 -5.73 17.66 -53.70
N GLN A 88 -6.18 16.41 -53.84
CA GLN A 88 -6.38 15.77 -55.15
C GLN A 88 -7.45 16.52 -55.98
N ARG A 89 -8.61 16.82 -55.38
CA ARG A 89 -9.68 17.58 -56.07
C ARG A 89 -9.25 18.98 -56.49
N GLY A 90 -8.39 19.63 -55.72
CA GLY A 90 -7.82 20.93 -56.05
C GLY A 90 -6.88 20.89 -57.26
N ARG A 91 -6.13 19.80 -57.45
CA ARG A 91 -5.31 19.58 -58.65
C ARG A 91 -6.15 19.31 -59.89
N ASP A 92 -7.26 18.58 -59.72
CA ASP A 92 -8.16 18.22 -60.82
C ASP A 92 -9.07 19.38 -61.26
N GLY A 93 -8.95 20.57 -60.66
CA GLY A 93 -9.72 21.76 -61.03
C GLY A 93 -11.22 21.66 -60.76
N ARG A 94 -11.66 20.75 -59.86
CA ARG A 94 -13.07 20.56 -59.54
C ARG A 94 -13.63 21.71 -58.70
N ASP A 95 -14.89 22.05 -58.93
CA ASP A 95 -15.62 23.03 -58.12
C ASP A 95 -15.78 22.54 -56.66
N LEU A 96 -15.62 23.47 -55.71
CA LEU A 96 -15.81 23.25 -54.26
C LEU A 96 -14.92 22.15 -53.63
N PRO A 97 -13.59 22.20 -53.80
CA PRO A 97 -12.70 21.14 -53.32
C PRO A 97 -12.71 20.96 -51.79
N GLY A 98 -13.13 21.98 -51.02
CA GLY A 98 -13.08 21.99 -49.55
C GLY A 98 -14.29 21.41 -48.80
N ILE A 99 -15.38 21.01 -49.47
CA ILE A 99 -16.58 20.49 -48.77
C ILE A 99 -16.28 19.25 -47.89
N PRO A 100 -15.51 18.23 -48.35
CA PRO A 100 -15.27 17.03 -47.56
C PRO A 100 -14.58 17.30 -46.22
N ILE A 101 -13.55 18.15 -46.21
CA ILE A 101 -12.80 18.46 -44.98
C ILE A 101 -13.64 19.26 -43.99
N VAL A 102 -14.50 20.16 -44.47
CA VAL A 102 -15.42 20.91 -43.59
C VAL A 102 -16.41 19.97 -42.93
N LEU A 103 -17.05 19.08 -43.69
CA LEU A 103 -18.03 18.13 -43.13
C LEU A 103 -17.40 17.18 -42.10
N VAL A 104 -16.24 16.58 -42.44
CA VAL A 104 -15.52 15.68 -41.52
C VAL A 104 -15.07 16.45 -40.27
N THR A 105 -14.53 17.66 -40.43
CA THR A 105 -14.08 18.45 -39.28
C THR A 105 -15.23 18.87 -38.37
N LEU A 106 -16.38 19.27 -38.93
CA LEU A 106 -17.57 19.58 -38.12
C LEU A 106 -18.08 18.34 -37.37
N ALA A 107 -18.11 17.17 -38.01
CA ALA A 107 -18.46 15.92 -37.34
C ALA A 107 -17.48 15.57 -36.20
N VAL A 108 -16.18 15.74 -36.43
CA VAL A 108 -15.13 15.56 -35.43
C VAL A 108 -15.30 16.55 -34.26
N LEU A 109 -15.57 17.83 -34.54
CA LEU A 109 -15.78 18.84 -33.50
C LEU A 109 -17.05 18.55 -32.68
N ALA A 110 -18.13 18.09 -33.31
CA ALA A 110 -19.33 17.63 -32.61
C ALA A 110 -19.03 16.40 -31.73
N PHE A 111 -18.23 15.47 -32.21
CA PHE A 111 -17.74 14.33 -31.43
C PHE A 111 -16.94 14.79 -30.20
N PHE A 112 -15.98 15.73 -30.38
CA PHE A 112 -15.26 16.33 -29.26
C PHE A 112 -16.19 17.03 -28.27
N ALA A 113 -17.15 17.83 -28.74
CA ALA A 113 -18.09 18.53 -27.87
C ALA A 113 -18.95 17.56 -27.03
N TYR A 114 -19.35 16.44 -27.62
CA TYR A 114 -20.15 15.42 -26.94
C TYR A 114 -19.33 14.58 -25.96
N PHE A 115 -18.14 14.12 -26.37
CA PHE A 115 -17.29 13.24 -25.57
C PHE A 115 -16.34 13.97 -24.63
N SER A 116 -16.14 15.29 -24.74
CA SER A 116 -15.36 16.03 -23.73
C SER A 116 -16.16 16.33 -22.45
N GLN A 117 -17.48 16.11 -22.47
CA GLN A 117 -18.36 16.26 -21.31
C GLN A 117 -17.92 15.26 -20.21
N GLY A 118 -17.46 15.80 -19.08
CA GLY A 118 -17.04 15.00 -17.93
C GLY A 118 -15.54 14.74 -17.83
N ILE A 119 -14.73 14.95 -18.89
CA ILE A 119 -13.26 14.80 -18.81
C ILE A 119 -12.65 15.62 -17.66
N PRO A 120 -13.00 16.92 -17.48
CA PRO A 120 -12.41 17.71 -16.39
C PRO A 120 -12.80 17.22 -15.00
N ALA A 121 -14.03 16.74 -14.82
CA ALA A 121 -14.51 16.20 -13.56
C ALA A 121 -13.82 14.87 -13.25
N PHE A 122 -13.77 13.96 -14.23
CA PHE A 122 -13.01 12.69 -14.15
C PHE A 122 -11.55 12.95 -13.77
N TYR A 123 -10.88 13.86 -14.48
CA TYR A 123 -9.48 14.20 -14.24
C TYR A 123 -9.27 14.69 -12.81
N ARG A 124 -10.11 15.62 -12.35
CA ARG A 124 -10.03 16.19 -11.01
C ARG A 124 -10.27 15.13 -9.93
N THR A 125 -11.33 14.33 -10.06
CA THR A 125 -11.66 13.28 -9.10
C THR A 125 -10.54 12.25 -9.00
N LEU A 126 -9.99 11.80 -10.12
CA LEU A 126 -8.94 10.78 -10.10
C LEU A 126 -7.65 11.31 -9.48
N THR A 127 -7.23 12.53 -9.84
CA THR A 127 -6.01 13.16 -9.31
C THR A 127 -6.13 13.64 -7.87
N GLN A 128 -7.35 13.80 -7.35
CA GLN A 128 -7.60 14.11 -5.94
C GLN A 128 -7.70 12.86 -5.06
N ALA A 129 -8.17 11.74 -5.61
CA ALA A 129 -8.41 10.51 -4.85
C ALA A 129 -7.26 9.49 -4.93
N TYR A 130 -6.35 9.62 -5.91
CA TYR A 130 -5.24 8.68 -6.13
C TYR A 130 -3.92 9.40 -6.45
N PRO A 131 -2.77 8.76 -6.19
CA PRO A 131 -1.48 9.22 -6.72
C PRO A 131 -1.55 9.48 -8.22
N VAL A 132 -0.93 10.57 -8.67
CA VAL A 132 -1.01 10.95 -10.08
C VAL A 132 -0.13 10.04 -10.94
N SER A 133 -0.50 9.84 -12.21
CA SER A 133 0.32 9.11 -13.18
C SER A 133 0.46 9.95 -14.45
N PRO A 134 1.61 9.89 -15.15
CA PRO A 134 1.82 10.58 -16.43
C PRO A 134 0.82 10.17 -17.52
N ALA A 135 0.23 8.97 -17.42
CA ALA A 135 -0.72 8.44 -18.39
C ALA A 135 -1.95 9.33 -18.56
N LEU A 136 -2.53 9.81 -17.46
CA LEU A 136 -3.80 10.54 -17.51
C LEU A 136 -3.63 11.96 -18.12
N PRO A 137 -2.72 12.83 -17.64
CA PRO A 137 -2.49 14.13 -18.24
C PRO A 137 -2.02 14.03 -19.69
N ALA A 138 -1.20 13.03 -20.04
CA ALA A 138 -0.76 12.81 -21.42
C ALA A 138 -1.92 12.43 -22.34
N GLY A 139 -2.85 11.60 -21.88
CA GLY A 139 -4.08 11.29 -22.64
C GLY A 139 -4.96 12.52 -22.85
N VAL A 140 -5.19 13.32 -21.80
CA VAL A 140 -5.94 14.58 -21.91
C VAL A 140 -5.23 15.57 -22.84
N ALA A 141 -3.91 15.68 -22.75
CA ALA A 141 -3.11 16.50 -23.65
C ALA A 141 -3.20 16.05 -25.11
N ALA A 142 -3.13 14.74 -25.38
CA ALA A 142 -3.32 14.18 -26.71
C ALA A 142 -4.71 14.52 -27.27
N TRP A 143 -5.74 14.44 -26.44
CA TRP A 143 -7.11 14.84 -26.80
C TRP A 143 -7.20 16.32 -27.19
N LEU A 144 -6.59 17.21 -26.40
CA LEU A 144 -6.56 18.65 -26.66
C LEU A 144 -5.72 19.01 -27.90
N LEU A 145 -4.58 18.36 -28.12
CA LEU A 145 -3.76 18.54 -29.33
C LEU A 145 -4.53 18.08 -30.58
N CYS A 146 -5.29 16.99 -30.49
CA CYS A 146 -6.12 16.52 -31.60
C CYS A 146 -7.27 17.51 -31.90
N LEU A 147 -7.94 18.05 -30.87
CA LEU A 147 -8.94 19.10 -31.02
C LEU A 147 -8.35 20.36 -31.68
N ALA A 148 -7.19 20.82 -31.22
CA ALA A 148 -6.49 21.95 -31.81
C ALA A 148 -6.07 21.67 -33.27
N GLY A 149 -5.62 20.46 -33.57
CA GLY A 149 -5.34 19.99 -34.92
C GLY A 149 -6.56 19.99 -35.83
N ALA A 150 -7.74 19.58 -35.32
CA ALA A 150 -9.01 19.65 -36.05
C ALA A 150 -9.41 21.11 -36.34
N ILE A 151 -9.28 22.01 -35.37
CA ILE A 151 -9.56 23.45 -35.58
C ILE A 151 -8.59 24.04 -36.62
N ALA A 152 -7.30 23.74 -36.51
CA ALA A 152 -6.29 24.17 -37.49
C ALA A 152 -6.60 23.62 -38.90
N THR A 153 -7.11 22.39 -38.98
CA THR A 153 -7.56 21.75 -40.23
C THR A 153 -8.70 22.54 -40.86
N LEU A 154 -9.71 22.94 -40.07
CA LEU A 154 -10.82 23.76 -40.53
C LEU A 154 -10.33 25.11 -41.09
N LEU A 155 -9.43 25.77 -40.35
CA LEU A 155 -8.84 27.05 -40.76
C LEU A 155 -8.00 26.92 -42.04
N ALA A 156 -7.35 25.77 -42.24
CA ALA A 156 -6.48 25.49 -43.38
C ALA A 156 -7.20 25.00 -44.65
N THR A 157 -8.52 24.80 -44.60
CA THR A 157 -9.36 24.22 -45.68
C THR A 157 -9.03 24.77 -47.08
N THR A 158 -8.87 26.10 -47.21
CA THR A 158 -8.65 26.75 -48.51
C THR A 158 -7.20 26.65 -49.01
N ALA A 159 -6.22 26.40 -48.12
CA ALA A 159 -4.84 26.18 -48.52
C ALA A 159 -4.63 24.77 -49.09
N PHE A 160 -5.29 23.74 -48.54
CA PHE A 160 -5.08 22.36 -48.98
C PHE A 160 -5.35 22.14 -50.46
N ALA A 161 -6.39 22.78 -51.02
CA ALA A 161 -6.72 22.71 -52.44
C ALA A 161 -5.68 23.38 -53.36
N ARG A 162 -4.77 24.19 -52.81
CA ARG A 162 -3.81 25.04 -53.55
C ARG A 162 -2.35 24.76 -53.17
N LEU A 163 -2.07 23.68 -52.46
CA LEU A 163 -0.71 23.30 -52.04
C LEU A 163 0.16 22.95 -53.26
N GLY A 164 1.11 23.84 -53.58
CA GLY A 164 2.14 23.64 -54.60
C GLY A 164 3.54 23.43 -54.00
N ARG A 165 4.55 23.24 -54.86
CA ARG A 165 5.96 23.11 -54.41
C ARG A 165 6.45 24.34 -53.64
N ASP A 166 5.95 25.53 -53.99
CA ASP A 166 6.33 26.80 -53.36
C ASP A 166 5.81 26.94 -51.92
N SER A 167 4.80 26.16 -51.55
CA SER A 167 4.17 26.19 -50.22
C SER A 167 4.93 25.37 -49.17
N VAL A 168 5.88 24.52 -49.57
CA VAL A 168 6.58 23.58 -48.68
C VAL A 168 7.27 24.30 -47.52
N ARG A 169 7.94 25.43 -47.78
CA ARG A 169 8.62 26.21 -46.73
C ARG A 169 7.66 26.66 -45.62
N LEU A 170 6.45 27.11 -45.99
CA LEU A 170 5.43 27.57 -45.03
C LEU A 170 4.80 26.42 -44.26
N VAL A 171 4.58 25.27 -44.92
CA VAL A 171 4.12 24.04 -44.24
C VAL A 171 5.16 23.58 -43.22
N VAL A 172 6.45 23.57 -43.60
CA VAL A 172 7.54 23.22 -42.68
C VAL A 172 7.57 24.15 -41.46
N ILE A 173 7.44 25.46 -41.66
CA ILE A 173 7.34 26.42 -40.55
C ILE A 173 6.16 26.08 -39.62
N GLY A 174 4.98 25.78 -40.19
CA GLY A 174 3.81 25.38 -39.41
C GLY A 174 4.03 24.09 -38.62
N VAL A 175 4.67 23.09 -39.22
CA VAL A 175 5.04 21.84 -38.53
C VAL A 175 6.00 22.13 -37.38
N VAL A 176 7.02 22.96 -37.58
CA VAL A 176 7.97 23.35 -36.51
C VAL A 176 7.24 24.01 -35.35
N ILE A 177 6.31 24.94 -35.62
CA ILE A 177 5.47 25.58 -34.58
C ILE A 177 4.67 24.52 -33.82
N ALA A 178 4.03 23.58 -34.52
CA ALA A 178 3.26 22.52 -33.89
C ALA A 178 4.11 21.56 -33.06
N VAL A 179 5.34 21.25 -33.50
CA VAL A 179 6.27 20.41 -32.74
C VAL A 179 6.69 21.12 -31.46
N ILE A 180 7.00 22.43 -31.50
CA ILE A 180 7.34 23.21 -30.30
C ILE A 180 6.14 23.25 -29.33
N ALA A 181 4.93 23.52 -29.84
CA ALA A 181 3.72 23.54 -29.03
C ALA A 181 3.42 22.16 -28.43
N GLY A 182 3.54 21.10 -29.23
CA GLY A 182 3.37 19.70 -28.81
C GLY A 182 4.38 19.28 -27.74
N ALA A 183 5.65 19.67 -27.89
CA ALA A 183 6.68 19.45 -26.90
C ALA A 183 6.37 20.17 -25.58
N ALA A 184 5.99 21.46 -25.64
CA ALA A 184 5.60 22.23 -24.44
C ALA A 184 4.41 21.61 -23.70
N VAL A 185 3.37 21.20 -24.44
CA VAL A 185 2.19 20.51 -23.89
C VAL A 185 2.58 19.14 -23.29
N THR A 186 3.46 18.39 -23.94
CA THR A 186 3.94 17.09 -23.46
C THR A 186 4.73 17.25 -22.16
N VAL A 187 5.67 18.20 -22.09
CA VAL A 187 6.41 18.51 -20.86
C VAL A 187 5.46 18.95 -19.73
N GLY A 188 4.47 19.77 -20.04
CA GLY A 188 3.43 20.16 -19.09
C GLY A 188 2.63 18.97 -18.56
N ALA A 189 2.24 18.04 -19.45
CA ALA A 189 1.53 16.83 -19.08
C ALA A 189 2.38 15.89 -18.21
N LEU A 190 3.66 15.69 -18.57
CA LEU A 190 4.59 14.90 -17.78
C LEU A 190 4.76 15.49 -16.38
N ARG A 191 4.95 16.80 -16.27
CA ARG A 191 5.05 17.50 -14.98
C ARG A 191 3.74 17.49 -14.17
N ALA A 192 2.60 17.42 -14.84
CA ALA A 192 1.29 17.31 -14.17
C ALA A 192 1.02 15.89 -13.65
N GLY A 193 1.62 14.87 -14.26
CA GLY A 193 1.50 13.47 -13.85
C GLY A 193 2.70 12.93 -13.09
N ASP A 194 3.71 13.76 -12.84
CA ASP A 194 4.81 13.47 -11.92
C ASP A 194 4.28 13.50 -10.49
N ASP A 195 4.21 12.33 -9.85
CA ASP A 195 3.70 12.19 -8.48
C ASP A 195 4.76 12.52 -7.43
N ASP A 196 6.05 12.46 -7.80
CA ASP A 196 7.14 12.62 -6.84
C ASP A 196 7.19 14.07 -6.31
N ARG A 197 6.61 15.03 -7.03
CA ARG A 197 6.39 16.41 -6.56
C ARG A 197 5.49 16.54 -5.32
N PHE A 198 4.69 15.51 -5.02
CA PHE A 198 3.77 15.47 -3.88
C PHE A 198 4.29 14.59 -2.74
N VAL A 199 5.50 14.06 -2.91
CA VAL A 199 6.18 13.22 -1.93
C VAL A 199 7.34 14.01 -1.34
N ASP A 200 7.28 14.25 -0.04
CA ASP A 200 8.46 14.59 0.75
C ASP A 200 9.07 13.28 1.24
N GLY A 201 10.13 12.84 0.58
CA GLY A 201 10.84 11.63 0.96
C GLY A 201 12.34 11.79 0.78
N ALA A 202 13.09 11.26 1.75
CA ALA A 202 14.52 11.03 1.64
C ALA A 202 14.76 9.53 1.59
N THR A 203 15.71 9.08 0.78
CA THR A 203 16.17 7.69 0.74
C THR A 203 17.54 7.57 1.39
N ALA A 204 17.86 6.36 1.87
CA ALA A 204 19.15 6.02 2.43
C ALA A 204 19.94 5.12 1.49
N ALA A 205 21.27 5.16 1.62
CA ALA A 205 22.12 4.11 1.05
C ALA A 205 21.78 2.75 1.68
N ALA A 206 21.91 1.69 0.90
CA ALA A 206 21.79 0.33 1.40
C ALA A 206 22.84 0.09 2.50
N THR A 207 22.47 -0.72 3.49
CA THR A 207 23.33 -1.16 4.58
C THR A 207 23.02 -2.60 4.92
N ASP A 208 23.94 -3.26 5.60
CA ASP A 208 23.64 -4.54 6.23
C ASP A 208 22.64 -4.34 7.37
N VAL A 209 21.70 -5.29 7.48
CA VAL A 209 20.73 -5.35 8.57
C VAL A 209 21.40 -6.06 9.75
N PRO A 210 21.56 -5.41 10.91
CA PRO A 210 22.11 -6.07 12.08
C PRO A 210 21.23 -7.24 12.54
N ALA A 211 21.82 -8.22 13.21
CA ALA A 211 21.05 -9.27 13.85
C ALA A 211 20.12 -8.68 14.94
N LEU A 212 19.03 -9.40 15.25
CA LEU A 212 18.25 -9.11 16.44
C LEU A 212 19.14 -9.27 17.68
N PRO A 213 18.97 -8.41 18.71
CA PRO A 213 19.78 -8.44 19.91
C PRO A 213 19.60 -9.76 20.69
N SER A 214 20.66 -10.28 21.30
CA SER A 214 20.61 -11.49 22.15
C SER A 214 20.40 -11.19 23.64
N GLU A 215 20.30 -9.92 24.01
CA GLU A 215 20.11 -9.40 25.36
C GLU A 215 19.62 -7.94 25.30
N LEU A 216 19.22 -7.36 26.43
CA LEU A 216 18.80 -5.95 26.49
C LEU A 216 19.97 -4.99 26.24
N GLY A 217 21.10 -5.22 26.90
CA GLY A 217 22.25 -4.32 26.86
C GLY A 217 22.02 -3.00 27.61
N THR A 218 22.65 -1.92 27.14
CA THR A 218 22.62 -0.59 27.79
C THR A 218 21.95 0.46 26.91
N ARG A 219 21.34 1.48 27.53
CA ARG A 219 20.71 2.59 26.80
C ARG A 219 21.76 3.35 26.00
N SER A 220 21.56 3.40 24.68
CA SER A 220 22.52 3.97 23.72
C SER A 220 22.00 5.20 22.99
N PHE A 221 20.68 5.29 22.74
CA PHE A 221 20.05 6.42 22.08
C PHE A 221 18.63 6.70 22.60
N GLY A 222 18.10 7.87 22.26
CA GLY A 222 16.71 8.26 22.53
C GLY A 222 16.14 9.05 21.35
N VAL A 223 14.95 8.65 20.89
CA VAL A 223 14.18 9.33 19.83
C VAL A 223 12.87 9.84 20.41
N THR A 224 12.52 11.08 20.12
CA THR A 224 11.24 11.69 20.52
C THR A 224 10.35 11.85 19.31
N VAL A 225 9.17 11.25 19.35
CA VAL A 225 8.13 11.40 18.32
C VAL A 225 7.06 12.34 18.89
N ALA A 226 7.00 13.55 18.34
CA ALA A 226 6.15 14.60 18.86
C ALA A 226 4.67 14.41 18.47
N GLY A 227 3.76 14.78 19.39
CA GLY A 227 2.32 14.78 19.12
C GLY A 227 1.70 13.39 18.94
N THR A 228 2.44 12.32 19.26
CA THR A 228 1.98 10.93 19.14
C THR A 228 0.68 10.65 19.88
N PHE A 229 0.42 11.31 21.00
CA PHE A 229 -0.80 11.09 21.80
C PHE A 229 -1.80 12.24 21.71
N ASP A 230 -1.56 13.20 20.83
CA ASP A 230 -2.46 14.33 20.62
C ASP A 230 -3.74 13.87 19.89
N ALA A 231 -4.90 14.19 20.49
CA ALA A 231 -6.21 13.86 19.93
C ALA A 231 -6.57 14.69 18.70
N GLU A 232 -5.92 15.84 18.52
CA GLU A 232 -6.15 16.76 17.41
C GLU A 232 -5.11 16.61 16.30
N ALA A 233 -4.13 15.71 16.46
CA ALA A 233 -3.08 15.51 15.48
C ALA A 233 -3.61 15.00 14.13
N PRO A 234 -3.02 15.45 12.98
CA PRO A 234 -3.37 14.94 11.67
C PRO A 234 -3.22 13.41 11.58
N GLY A 235 -4.33 12.70 11.36
CA GLY A 235 -4.37 11.23 11.34
C GLY A 235 -5.13 10.59 12.52
N ALA A 236 -5.65 11.37 13.47
CA ALA A 236 -6.57 10.88 14.49
C ALA A 236 -7.90 10.42 13.86
N LEU A 237 -8.09 9.11 13.70
CA LEU A 237 -9.33 8.53 13.17
C LEU A 237 -10.40 8.50 14.27
N GLY A 238 -11.52 9.20 14.06
CA GLY A 238 -12.73 9.05 14.88
C GLY A 238 -12.63 9.54 16.34
N GLY A 239 -11.79 10.53 16.63
CA GLY A 239 -11.70 11.15 17.96
C GLY A 239 -10.96 10.31 19.01
N LYS A 240 -10.22 9.27 18.60
CA LYS A 240 -9.29 8.55 19.47
C LYS A 240 -7.88 9.18 19.36
N PRO A 241 -7.25 9.60 20.48
CA PRO A 241 -5.90 10.13 20.44
C PRO A 241 -4.88 9.12 19.93
N GLY A 242 -4.03 9.58 19.00
CA GLY A 242 -2.71 9.00 18.76
C GLY A 242 -2.60 7.73 17.94
N HIS A 243 -2.89 7.79 16.64
CA HIS A 243 -2.51 6.71 15.72
C HIS A 243 -1.02 6.83 15.36
N TYR A 244 -0.17 6.24 16.19
CA TYR A 244 1.17 5.87 15.77
C TYR A 244 1.24 4.38 15.50
N GLN A 245 2.12 3.99 14.59
CA GLN A 245 2.53 2.61 14.41
C GLN A 245 4.04 2.56 14.47
N ILE A 246 4.57 1.49 15.06
CA ILE A 246 6.00 1.28 15.20
C ILE A 246 6.31 -0.21 15.05
N ALA A 247 7.31 -0.53 14.24
CA ALA A 247 7.68 -1.90 13.94
C ALA A 247 9.19 -2.03 13.66
N ALA A 248 9.72 -3.23 13.88
CA ALA A 248 11.05 -3.61 13.44
C ALA A 248 11.09 -3.63 11.91
N ALA A 249 12.03 -2.91 11.30
CA ALA A 249 12.13 -2.81 9.85
C ALA A 249 13.54 -2.42 9.41
N GLY A 250 14.01 -3.02 8.31
CA GLY A 250 15.32 -2.73 7.73
C GLY A 250 16.45 -2.86 8.76
N ALA A 251 17.32 -1.85 8.85
CA ALA A 251 18.46 -1.86 9.76
C ALA A 251 18.16 -1.32 11.18
N GLY A 252 16.89 -1.26 11.56
CA GLY A 252 16.43 -0.74 12.84
C GLY A 252 14.91 -0.79 12.92
N PHE A 253 14.26 0.37 12.91
CA PHE A 253 12.82 0.46 13.10
C PHE A 253 12.18 1.56 12.28
N VAL A 254 10.87 1.45 12.07
CA VAL A 254 10.08 2.44 11.37
C VAL A 254 8.93 2.92 12.23
N VAL A 255 8.64 4.22 12.17
CA VAL A 255 7.55 4.86 12.88
C VAL A 255 6.65 5.58 11.88
N PHE A 256 5.36 5.30 11.95
CA PHE A 256 4.32 6.14 11.35
C PHE A 256 3.74 7.04 12.43
N ALA A 257 3.81 8.35 12.23
CA ALA A 257 3.15 9.35 13.05
C ALA A 257 2.95 10.63 12.23
N ASN A 258 1.88 11.38 12.49
CA ASN A 258 1.60 12.66 11.82
C ASN A 258 1.63 12.56 10.27
N ARG A 259 1.08 11.48 9.70
CA ARG A 259 1.06 11.19 8.25
C ARG A 259 2.46 11.07 7.60
N ARG A 260 3.48 10.79 8.41
CA ARG A 260 4.86 10.58 7.96
C ARG A 260 5.34 9.23 8.47
N VAL A 261 5.92 8.46 7.56
CA VAL A 261 6.68 7.24 7.86
C VAL A 261 8.14 7.64 7.94
N THR A 262 8.80 7.37 9.06
CA THR A 262 10.22 7.67 9.29
C THR A 262 10.93 6.42 9.76
N ALA A 263 12.02 6.05 9.08
CA ALA A 263 12.85 4.92 9.49
C ALA A 263 14.13 5.40 10.16
N TYR A 264 14.48 4.69 11.23
CA TYR A 264 15.63 4.95 12.06
C TYR A 264 16.57 3.75 12.03
N GLY A 265 17.88 4.03 12.07
CA GLY A 265 18.90 3.00 12.25
C GLY A 265 18.90 2.45 13.69
N ALA A 266 19.69 1.39 13.90
CA ALA A 266 19.99 0.86 15.24
C ALA A 266 20.72 1.84 16.18
N ASP A 267 21.10 3.02 15.70
CA ASP A 267 21.66 4.14 16.48
C ASP A 267 20.64 5.25 16.79
N GLY A 268 19.39 5.09 16.36
CA GLY A 268 18.33 6.08 16.53
C GLY A 268 18.41 7.25 15.54
N THR A 269 19.31 7.22 14.56
CA THR A 269 19.40 8.26 13.53
C THR A 269 18.39 8.02 12.42
N GLU A 270 17.72 9.08 11.96
CA GLU A 270 16.83 9.01 10.80
C GLU A 270 17.63 8.63 9.55
N ARG A 271 17.18 7.60 8.85
CA ARG A 271 17.79 7.12 7.61
C ARG A 271 17.04 7.59 6.39
N TRP A 272 15.72 7.40 6.41
CA TRP A 272 14.83 7.72 5.31
C TRP A 272 13.45 8.07 5.86
N HIS A 273 12.68 8.82 5.08
CA HIS A 273 11.29 9.12 5.40
C HIS A 273 10.44 9.14 4.15
N TYR A 274 9.14 8.99 4.36
CA TYR A 274 8.11 9.12 3.35
C TYR A 274 6.92 9.86 3.95
N ALA A 275 6.60 11.01 3.38
CA ALA A 275 5.39 11.76 3.64
C ALA A 275 4.81 12.25 2.32
N ARG A 276 3.48 12.32 2.24
CA ARG A 276 2.81 13.01 1.13
C ARG A 276 2.41 14.41 1.58
N THR A 277 2.87 15.41 0.86
CA THR A 277 2.71 16.86 1.17
C THR A 277 1.85 17.60 0.14
N GLY A 278 1.31 16.88 -0.85
CA GLY A 278 0.47 17.43 -1.89
C GLY A 278 -0.90 17.92 -1.43
N GLN A 279 -1.55 18.72 -2.28
CA GLN A 279 -2.91 19.25 -2.06
C GLN A 279 -4.04 18.22 -2.27
N SER A 280 -3.72 16.97 -2.59
CA SER A 280 -4.72 15.91 -2.74
C SER A 280 -5.08 15.30 -1.38
N ASP A 281 -6.28 14.72 -1.26
CA ASP A 281 -6.70 13.97 -0.06
C ASP A 281 -5.91 12.64 0.11
N VAL A 282 -4.89 12.41 -0.74
CA VAL A 282 -4.01 11.25 -0.74
C VAL A 282 -2.86 11.51 0.22
N ALA A 283 -3.11 11.24 1.49
CA ALA A 283 -2.14 11.28 2.57
C ALA A 283 -1.84 9.87 3.09
N ALA A 284 -0.67 9.68 3.68
CA ALA A 284 -0.39 8.46 4.43
C ALA A 284 -1.29 8.40 5.67
N ASP A 285 -2.06 7.33 5.79
CA ASP A 285 -3.01 7.10 6.90
C ASP A 285 -2.68 5.86 7.73
N GLY A 286 -1.68 5.09 7.31
CA GLY A 286 -1.15 3.97 8.06
C GLY A 286 0.06 3.32 7.41
N MET A 287 0.60 2.33 8.11
CA MET A 287 1.79 1.57 7.80
C MET A 287 1.65 0.14 8.31
N SER A 288 2.13 -0.81 7.54
CA SER A 288 2.37 -2.18 7.96
C SER A 288 3.74 -2.65 7.50
N VAL A 289 4.34 -3.59 8.21
CA VAL A 289 5.67 -4.12 7.89
C VAL A 289 5.58 -5.62 7.70
N PHE A 290 6.18 -6.11 6.62
CA PHE A 290 6.03 -7.50 6.19
C PHE A 290 7.39 -8.16 5.92
N ASP A 291 7.34 -9.49 5.79
CA ASP A 291 8.47 -10.37 5.46
C ASP A 291 9.67 -10.10 6.39
N ASN A 292 9.43 -10.18 7.71
CA ASN A 292 10.43 -9.97 8.76
C ASN A 292 11.14 -8.62 8.69
N GLY A 293 10.42 -7.55 8.32
CA GLY A 293 11.00 -6.22 8.29
C GLY A 293 11.65 -5.85 6.96
N ALA A 294 11.49 -6.64 5.90
CA ALA A 294 12.10 -6.37 4.59
C ALA A 294 11.36 -5.29 3.78
N THR A 295 10.05 -5.15 3.98
CA THR A 295 9.20 -4.21 3.23
C THR A 295 8.28 -3.45 4.17
N VAL A 296 8.23 -2.13 3.98
CA VAL A 296 7.24 -1.25 4.62
C VAL A 296 6.15 -0.94 3.60
N VAL A 297 4.90 -1.21 3.93
CA VAL A 297 3.75 -0.86 3.09
C VAL A 297 3.02 0.32 3.72
N VAL A 298 2.92 1.41 2.97
CA VAL A 298 2.23 2.63 3.38
C VAL A 298 0.83 2.65 2.79
N SER A 299 -0.17 2.83 3.64
CA SER A 299 -1.56 3.03 3.23
C SER A 299 -1.81 4.50 2.91
N LEU A 300 -2.46 4.75 1.77
CA LEU A 300 -2.88 6.06 1.28
C LEU A 300 -4.42 6.13 1.15
N GLY A 301 -5.14 5.43 2.03
CA GLY A 301 -6.58 5.21 1.99
C GLY A 301 -7.04 4.25 0.89
N ARG A 302 -6.88 4.63 -0.38
CA ARG A 302 -7.35 3.85 -1.54
C ARG A 302 -6.24 3.27 -2.40
N ALA A 303 -5.00 3.48 -2.01
CA ALA A 303 -3.83 2.96 -2.67
C ALA A 303 -2.80 2.52 -1.62
N LEU A 304 -1.91 1.62 -2.04
CA LEU A 304 -0.79 1.16 -1.23
C LEU A 304 0.52 1.48 -1.94
N VAL A 305 1.55 1.82 -1.16
CA VAL A 305 2.91 2.00 -1.64
C VAL A 305 3.82 1.03 -0.88
N GLY A 306 4.51 0.16 -1.61
CA GLY A 306 5.57 -0.67 -1.06
C GLY A 306 6.90 0.07 -1.08
N LEU A 307 7.58 0.13 0.06
CA LEU A 307 8.89 0.74 0.26
C LEU A 307 9.89 -0.31 0.73
N ASP A 308 11.11 -0.23 0.21
CA ASP A 308 12.23 -0.97 0.74
C ASP A 308 12.54 -0.50 2.17
N ALA A 309 12.53 -1.41 3.14
CA ALA A 309 12.67 -1.03 4.54
C ALA A 309 14.06 -0.47 4.90
N VAL A 310 15.11 -0.79 4.12
CA VAL A 310 16.49 -0.35 4.38
C VAL A 310 16.76 1.03 3.79
N THR A 311 16.27 1.26 2.57
CA THR A 311 16.61 2.43 1.74
C THR A 311 15.47 3.43 1.62
N GLY A 312 14.23 3.04 1.90
CA GLY A 312 13.03 3.86 1.65
C GLY A 312 12.66 3.97 0.17
N ALA A 313 13.34 3.26 -0.73
CA ALA A 313 13.05 3.30 -2.15
C ALA A 313 11.67 2.72 -2.47
N ARG A 314 10.89 3.41 -3.31
CA ARG A 314 9.59 2.92 -3.78
C ARG A 314 9.77 1.69 -4.67
N LEU A 315 9.18 0.58 -4.25
CA LEU A 315 9.19 -0.70 -4.95
C LEU A 315 8.03 -0.81 -5.94
N TRP A 316 6.83 -0.45 -5.48
CA TRP A 316 5.60 -0.53 -6.27
C TRP A 316 4.52 0.39 -5.69
N THR A 317 3.46 0.58 -6.46
CA THR A 317 2.22 1.25 -6.02
C THR A 317 1.05 0.49 -6.63
N THR A 318 0.00 0.25 -5.85
CA THR A 318 -1.15 -0.54 -6.30
C THR A 318 -2.48 -0.03 -5.74
N THR A 319 -3.55 -0.40 -6.44
CA THR A 319 -4.94 -0.29 -5.99
C THR A 319 -5.65 -1.65 -6.07
N ASP A 320 -4.90 -2.76 -6.08
CA ASP A 320 -5.46 -4.10 -6.07
C ASP A 320 -6.33 -4.26 -4.81
N ALA A 321 -7.62 -4.57 -5.02
CA ALA A 321 -8.60 -4.64 -3.94
C ALA A 321 -8.26 -5.72 -2.91
N ARG A 322 -7.71 -6.86 -3.36
CA ARG A 322 -7.31 -7.96 -2.46
C ARG A 322 -6.15 -7.54 -1.57
N MET A 323 -5.21 -6.77 -2.11
CA MET A 323 -4.09 -6.27 -1.32
C MET A 323 -4.52 -5.16 -0.35
N LEU A 324 -5.39 -4.25 -0.78
CA LEU A 324 -6.00 -3.23 0.09
C LEU A 324 -6.76 -3.87 1.26
N GLU A 325 -7.55 -4.90 0.97
CA GLU A 325 -8.26 -5.68 1.98
C GLU A 325 -7.31 -6.41 2.93
N ALA A 326 -6.26 -7.07 2.41
CA ALA A 326 -5.25 -7.74 3.21
C ALA A 326 -4.53 -6.79 4.19
N VAL A 327 -4.13 -5.60 3.73
CA VAL A 327 -3.53 -4.56 4.60
C VAL A 327 -4.56 -3.99 5.57
N GLY A 328 -5.81 -3.81 5.16
CA GLY A 328 -6.89 -3.37 6.04
C GLY A 328 -7.11 -4.33 7.23
N HIS A 329 -7.11 -5.64 6.98
CA HIS A 329 -7.20 -6.67 8.02
C HIS A 329 -5.96 -6.74 8.93
N ALA A 330 -4.82 -6.24 8.44
CA ALA A 330 -3.54 -6.14 9.14
C ALA A 330 -3.38 -4.85 9.96
N ALA A 331 -4.15 -3.79 9.69
CA ALA A 331 -3.85 -2.44 10.21
C ALA A 331 -3.75 -2.35 11.75
N ASP A 332 -4.47 -3.23 12.46
CA ASP A 332 -4.48 -3.32 13.92
C ASP A 332 -3.72 -4.54 14.49
N ARG A 333 -2.98 -5.28 13.66
CA ARG A 333 -2.26 -6.50 14.05
C ARG A 333 -0.87 -6.56 13.43
N ASP A 334 0.12 -6.96 14.22
CA ASP A 334 1.45 -7.29 13.70
C ASP A 334 1.41 -8.62 12.94
N VAL A 335 1.10 -8.57 11.64
CA VAL A 335 1.05 -9.74 10.77
C VAL A 335 2.33 -9.84 9.92
N PRO A 336 3.01 -11.00 9.90
CA PRO A 336 4.32 -11.13 9.25
C PRO A 336 4.25 -11.20 7.73
N TYR A 337 3.09 -11.54 7.16
CA TYR A 337 2.93 -11.82 5.73
C TYR A 337 1.74 -11.06 5.14
N LEU A 338 1.89 -10.63 3.88
CA LEU A 338 0.82 -9.97 3.14
C LEU A 338 -0.01 -11.01 2.37
N ILE A 339 -1.16 -11.38 2.93
CA ILE A 339 -2.02 -12.44 2.40
C ILE A 339 -3.45 -11.94 2.29
N SER A 340 -4.05 -12.14 1.12
CA SER A 340 -5.51 -12.07 0.96
C SER A 340 -6.09 -13.44 1.25
N ARG A 341 -6.95 -13.53 2.27
CA ARG A 341 -7.73 -14.72 2.58
C ARG A 341 -9.15 -14.47 2.12
N ASP A 342 -9.59 -15.20 1.10
CA ASP A 342 -11.00 -15.27 0.72
C ASP A 342 -11.54 -16.67 1.02
N ALA A 343 -12.86 -16.83 1.00
CA ALA A 343 -13.56 -18.07 1.39
C ALA A 343 -13.26 -19.29 0.49
N VAL A 344 -12.44 -19.15 -0.55
CA VAL A 344 -12.12 -20.22 -1.50
C VAL A 344 -10.61 -20.39 -1.71
N SER A 345 -9.83 -19.35 -1.45
CA SER A 345 -8.41 -19.31 -1.75
C SER A 345 -7.65 -18.33 -0.88
N TRP A 346 -6.40 -18.69 -0.63
CA TRP A 346 -5.43 -17.81 0.00
C TRP A 346 -4.41 -17.39 -1.05
N THR A 347 -4.17 -16.09 -1.16
CA THR A 347 -3.17 -15.53 -2.06
C THR A 347 -2.14 -14.74 -1.27
N ARG A 348 -0.90 -15.24 -1.23
CA ARG A 348 0.24 -14.48 -0.71
C ARG A 348 0.78 -13.55 -1.78
N PHE A 349 1.10 -12.32 -1.39
CA PHE A 349 1.77 -11.36 -2.26
C PHE A 349 3.26 -11.28 -1.91
N ASP A 350 4.09 -11.24 -2.94
CA ASP A 350 5.49 -10.86 -2.80
C ASP A 350 5.55 -9.35 -2.54
N THR A 351 5.91 -8.97 -1.31
CA THR A 351 5.93 -7.58 -0.87
C THR A 351 7.05 -6.78 -1.55
N ARG A 352 8.04 -7.44 -2.17
CA ARG A 352 9.10 -6.76 -2.93
C ARG A 352 8.63 -6.29 -4.29
N THR A 353 7.73 -7.05 -4.91
CA THR A 353 7.26 -6.78 -6.28
C THR A 353 5.80 -6.31 -6.36
N GLY A 354 5.02 -6.49 -5.29
CA GLY A 354 3.60 -6.17 -5.24
C GLY A 354 2.73 -7.13 -6.07
N LYS A 355 3.26 -8.31 -6.42
CA LYS A 355 2.58 -9.30 -7.26
C LYS A 355 2.19 -10.55 -6.46
N PRO A 356 1.17 -11.30 -6.88
CA PRO A 356 0.88 -12.61 -6.29
C PRO A 356 2.12 -13.52 -6.38
N ALA A 357 2.55 -14.07 -5.25
CA ALA A 357 3.62 -15.06 -5.17
C ALA A 357 3.08 -16.47 -5.44
N TRP A 358 1.98 -16.80 -4.80
CA TRP A 358 1.23 -18.04 -5.00
C TRP A 358 -0.23 -17.85 -4.60
N THR A 359 -1.08 -18.73 -5.10
CA THR A 359 -2.48 -18.88 -4.67
C THR A 359 -2.76 -20.35 -4.46
N VAL A 360 -3.34 -20.69 -3.31
CA VAL A 360 -3.78 -22.05 -2.97
C VAL A 360 -5.24 -22.04 -2.56
N SER A 361 -5.91 -23.19 -2.61
CA SER A 361 -7.25 -23.32 -2.05
C SER A 361 -7.21 -23.09 -0.54
N ASP A 362 -8.30 -22.57 0.01
CA ASP A 362 -8.48 -22.45 1.46
C ASP A 362 -8.15 -23.81 2.11
N PRO A 363 -7.20 -23.86 3.07
CA PRO A 363 -6.85 -25.09 3.76
C PRO A 363 -7.99 -25.64 4.62
N ASN A 364 -9.00 -24.83 4.93
CA ASN A 364 -10.15 -25.22 5.71
C ASN A 364 -11.22 -25.91 4.83
N PRO A 365 -11.82 -27.02 5.30
CA PRO A 365 -12.94 -27.63 4.59
C PRO A 365 -14.15 -26.70 4.46
N ALA A 366 -14.95 -26.89 3.41
CA ALA A 366 -16.16 -26.10 3.14
C ALA A 366 -17.27 -26.22 4.22
N GLU A 367 -17.11 -27.10 5.21
CA GLU A 367 -18.01 -27.23 6.38
C GLU A 367 -17.59 -26.34 7.57
N CYS A 368 -16.47 -25.63 7.45
CA CYS A 368 -15.87 -24.78 8.50
C CYS A 368 -16.05 -23.28 8.23
N VAL A 369 -17.15 -22.89 7.57
CA VAL A 369 -17.33 -21.56 6.95
C VAL A 369 -17.45 -20.40 7.95
N ASP A 370 -17.71 -20.69 9.23
CA ASP A 370 -17.93 -19.66 10.25
C ASP A 370 -16.75 -19.57 11.24
N GLY A 371 -16.19 -18.36 11.39
CA GLY A 371 -15.31 -18.02 12.52
C GLY A 371 -13.84 -18.39 12.35
N GLU A 372 -13.29 -18.30 11.13
CA GLU A 372 -11.86 -18.40 10.90
C GLU A 372 -11.06 -17.33 11.67
N ILE A 373 -10.04 -17.77 12.39
CA ILE A 373 -9.13 -16.92 13.16
C ILE A 373 -7.72 -17.09 12.64
N ASP A 374 -7.19 -15.99 12.09
CA ASP A 374 -5.79 -15.87 11.69
C ASP A 374 -4.88 -15.73 12.91
N ALA A 375 -3.95 -16.67 13.07
CA ALA A 375 -2.96 -16.68 14.15
C ALA A 375 -1.53 -16.80 13.61
N ASP A 376 -1.25 -16.13 12.49
CA ASP A 376 0.04 -16.15 11.81
C ASP A 376 1.21 -15.88 12.76
N THR A 377 2.19 -16.78 12.73
CA THR A 377 3.45 -16.65 13.45
C THR A 377 4.53 -16.13 12.51
N ARG A 378 5.67 -15.69 13.06
CA ARG A 378 6.80 -15.22 12.22
C ARG A 378 7.32 -16.26 11.23
N SER A 379 7.03 -17.55 11.40
CA SER A 379 7.51 -18.62 10.52
C SER A 379 6.39 -19.38 9.80
N TRP A 380 5.13 -19.20 10.20
CA TRP A 380 4.01 -20.01 9.72
C TRP A 380 2.75 -19.19 9.55
N MET A 381 2.03 -19.45 8.47
CA MET A 381 0.65 -19.00 8.35
C MET A 381 -0.25 -19.98 9.08
N VAL A 382 -1.10 -19.52 9.98
CA VAL A 382 -1.95 -20.39 10.80
C VAL A 382 -3.39 -19.93 10.77
N SER A 383 -4.27 -20.84 10.38
CA SER A 383 -5.72 -20.69 10.52
C SER A 383 -6.21 -21.61 11.63
N VAL A 384 -7.09 -21.08 12.47
CA VAL A 384 -7.89 -21.85 13.40
C VAL A 384 -9.35 -21.67 13.04
N THR A 385 -10.03 -22.77 12.74
CA THR A 385 -11.43 -22.77 12.31
C THR A 385 -12.32 -23.61 13.20
N ARG A 386 -13.60 -23.24 13.22
CA ARG A 386 -14.65 -24.01 13.87
C ARG A 386 -15.47 -24.74 12.80
N CYS A 387 -15.48 -26.05 12.88
CA CYS A 387 -16.21 -26.92 11.95
C CYS A 387 -17.38 -27.56 12.68
N ALA A 388 -18.61 -27.25 12.28
CA ALA A 388 -19.81 -27.81 12.89
C ALA A 388 -20.33 -28.99 12.08
N SER A 389 -20.65 -30.09 12.75
CA SER A 389 -21.20 -31.30 12.12
C SER A 389 -22.31 -31.92 12.99
N ALA A 390 -22.96 -32.96 12.48
CA ALA A 390 -23.97 -33.70 13.24
C ALA A 390 -23.37 -34.42 14.47
N SER A 391 -22.08 -34.71 14.46
CA SER A 391 -21.37 -35.39 15.56
C SER A 391 -20.76 -34.42 16.57
N GLY A 392 -20.87 -33.10 16.38
CA GLY A 392 -20.33 -32.12 17.32
C GLY A 392 -19.69 -30.91 16.64
N VAL A 393 -18.83 -30.23 17.39
CA VAL A 393 -18.01 -29.12 16.92
C VAL A 393 -16.55 -29.52 17.03
N ASP A 394 -15.83 -29.41 15.92
CA ASP A 394 -14.38 -29.53 15.86
C ASP A 394 -13.75 -28.15 15.81
N ILE A 395 -12.71 -27.95 16.61
CA ILE A 395 -11.76 -26.86 16.43
C ILE A 395 -10.57 -27.43 15.68
N ARG A 396 -10.34 -26.89 14.49
CA ARG A 396 -9.30 -27.35 13.56
C ARG A 396 -8.21 -26.30 13.46
N LEU A 397 -6.97 -26.76 13.34
CA LEU A 397 -5.80 -25.92 13.12
C LEU A 397 -5.13 -26.36 11.83
N ALA A 398 -4.94 -25.42 10.92
CA ALA A 398 -4.16 -25.60 9.70
C ALA A 398 -2.96 -24.66 9.71
N ALA A 399 -1.77 -25.21 9.49
CA ALA A 399 -0.54 -24.46 9.33
C ALA A 399 0.03 -24.64 7.93
N VAL A 400 0.31 -23.52 7.28
CA VAL A 400 0.72 -23.42 5.89
C VAL A 400 2.12 -22.81 5.83
N ASP A 401 2.99 -23.42 5.01
CA ASP A 401 4.30 -22.86 4.72
C ASP A 401 4.17 -21.55 3.92
N PRO A 402 4.62 -20.40 4.45
CA PRO A 402 4.49 -19.11 3.77
C PRO A 402 5.27 -19.04 2.46
N ALA A 403 6.32 -19.85 2.28
CA ALA A 403 7.11 -19.84 1.06
C ALA A 403 6.37 -20.51 -0.11
N SER A 404 5.70 -21.64 0.15
CA SER A 404 5.11 -22.49 -0.91
C SER A 404 3.59 -22.49 -0.95
N GLY A 405 2.91 -22.08 0.13
CA GLY A 405 1.46 -22.24 0.29
C GLY A 405 1.02 -23.67 0.61
N VAL A 406 1.95 -24.60 0.84
CA VAL A 406 1.62 -25.99 1.16
C VAL A 406 1.25 -26.14 2.63
N THR A 407 0.10 -26.76 2.90
CA THR A 407 -0.32 -27.16 4.26
C THR A 407 0.64 -28.20 4.82
N GLN A 408 1.34 -27.87 5.91
CA GLN A 408 2.31 -28.75 6.57
C GLN A 408 1.71 -29.49 7.76
N TRP A 409 0.70 -28.89 8.40
CA TRP A 409 -0.01 -29.49 9.52
C TRP A 409 -1.48 -29.13 9.46
N ASP A 410 -2.31 -30.12 9.66
CA ASP A 410 -3.76 -30.01 9.60
C ASP A 410 -4.34 -31.02 10.60
N THR A 411 -5.00 -30.53 11.64
CA THR A 411 -5.44 -31.38 12.75
C THR A 411 -6.65 -30.81 13.48
N VAL A 412 -7.43 -31.69 14.11
CA VAL A 412 -8.45 -31.32 15.08
C VAL A 412 -7.78 -31.19 16.45
N VAL A 413 -7.76 -29.98 16.99
CA VAL A 413 -7.14 -29.68 18.29
C VAL A 413 -8.09 -29.93 19.46
N LEU A 414 -9.41 -29.84 19.22
CA LEU A 414 -10.43 -30.11 20.21
C LEU A 414 -11.73 -30.55 19.52
N HIS A 415 -12.33 -31.63 20.01
CA HIS A 415 -13.66 -32.07 19.61
C HIS A 415 -14.62 -31.97 20.80
N ALA A 416 -15.79 -31.36 20.59
CA ALA A 416 -16.88 -31.38 21.55
C ALA A 416 -18.13 -32.00 20.93
N ALA A 417 -18.70 -32.99 21.61
CA ALA A 417 -19.99 -33.56 21.24
C ALA A 417 -21.10 -32.49 21.27
N PRO A 418 -22.21 -32.69 20.54
CA PRO A 418 -23.32 -31.73 20.53
C PRO A 418 -23.83 -31.52 21.96
N PRO A 419 -24.13 -30.28 22.36
CA PRO A 419 -24.69 -30.04 23.68
C PRO A 419 -26.07 -30.69 23.79
N GLN A 420 -26.33 -31.36 24.91
CA GLN A 420 -27.67 -31.91 25.20
C GLN A 420 -28.70 -30.80 25.45
N ASP A 421 -28.24 -29.66 25.98
CA ASP A 421 -29.03 -28.46 26.17
C ASP A 421 -28.88 -27.54 24.94
N PRO A 422 -29.96 -27.29 24.17
CA PRO A 422 -29.93 -26.38 23.03
C PRO A 422 -29.56 -24.93 23.38
N GLN A 423 -29.63 -24.53 24.65
CA GLN A 423 -29.24 -23.19 25.12
C GLN A 423 -27.76 -23.09 25.51
N ALA A 424 -27.01 -24.20 25.52
CA ALA A 424 -25.60 -24.17 25.87
C ALA A 424 -24.82 -23.35 24.83
N ARG A 425 -23.92 -22.47 25.32
CA ARG A 425 -23.03 -21.72 24.44
C ARG A 425 -22.18 -22.71 23.62
N PRO A 426 -22.15 -22.60 22.28
CA PRO A 426 -21.37 -23.52 21.47
C PRO A 426 -19.88 -23.40 21.78
N LEU A 427 -19.13 -24.47 21.51
CA LEU A 427 -17.67 -24.44 21.58
C LEU A 427 -17.14 -23.34 20.65
N ASP A 428 -16.22 -22.56 21.19
CA ASP A 428 -15.63 -21.39 20.58
C ASP A 428 -14.13 -21.35 20.93
N VAL A 429 -13.34 -20.64 20.13
CA VAL A 429 -11.89 -20.55 20.30
C VAL A 429 -11.42 -19.13 20.04
N ILE A 430 -10.39 -18.72 20.78
CA ILE A 430 -9.59 -17.54 20.50
C ILE A 430 -8.17 -18.03 20.25
N ALA A 431 -7.57 -17.58 19.14
CA ALA A 431 -6.21 -17.93 18.78
C ALA A 431 -5.33 -16.68 18.63
N ALA A 432 -4.07 -16.79 19.02
CA ALA A 432 -3.07 -15.75 18.84
C ALA A 432 -1.68 -16.35 18.69
N ALA A 433 -0.81 -15.72 17.89
CA ALA A 433 0.58 -16.11 17.79
C ALA A 433 1.26 -16.04 19.16
N ALA A 434 1.96 -17.12 19.54
CA ALA A 434 2.66 -17.21 20.80
C ALA A 434 4.13 -16.78 20.68
N ASN A 435 4.79 -17.20 19.61
CA ASN A 435 6.21 -16.95 19.32
C ASN A 435 6.45 -17.16 17.80
N ALA A 436 7.68 -17.46 17.35
CA ALA A 436 7.92 -17.66 15.92
C ALA A 436 7.30 -18.95 15.34
N VAL A 437 6.92 -19.91 16.18
CA VAL A 437 6.57 -21.28 15.75
C VAL A 437 5.28 -21.83 16.36
N GLY A 438 4.67 -21.14 17.32
CA GLY A 438 3.54 -21.63 18.09
C GLY A 438 2.40 -20.64 18.22
N VAL A 439 1.24 -21.18 18.56
CA VAL A 439 -0.04 -20.47 18.69
C VAL A 439 -0.68 -20.81 20.03
N PHE A 440 -1.18 -19.81 20.74
CA PHE A 440 -2.03 -20.00 21.90
C PHE A 440 -3.47 -20.20 21.47
N LEU A 441 -4.15 -21.14 22.13
CA LEU A 441 -5.54 -21.48 21.90
C LEU A 441 -6.29 -21.38 23.23
N GLN A 442 -7.29 -20.51 23.30
CA GLN A 442 -8.16 -20.39 24.45
C GLN A 442 -9.58 -20.77 24.05
N PHE A 443 -10.15 -21.74 24.74
CA PHE A 443 -11.46 -22.28 24.41
C PHE A 443 -12.55 -21.73 25.34
N ALA A 444 -13.76 -21.60 24.83
CA ALA A 444 -14.93 -21.21 25.61
C ALA A 444 -16.17 -22.00 25.16
N GLY A 445 -17.20 -22.06 26.02
CA GLY A 445 -18.45 -22.77 25.72
C GLY A 445 -18.45 -24.24 26.14
N PHE A 446 -19.47 -24.97 25.70
CA PHE A 446 -19.66 -26.37 26.06
C PHE A 446 -18.53 -27.26 25.54
N GLY A 447 -17.98 -28.12 26.40
CA GLY A 447 -16.86 -29.00 26.06
C GLY A 447 -15.49 -28.33 26.04
N ALA A 448 -15.39 -27.02 26.31
CA ALA A 448 -14.12 -26.33 26.39
C ALA A 448 -13.33 -26.75 27.64
N PRO A 449 -12.03 -27.08 27.51
CA PRO A 449 -11.16 -27.26 28.67
C PRO A 449 -10.97 -25.94 29.43
N ALA A 450 -10.76 -26.04 30.76
CA ALA A 450 -10.47 -24.86 31.58
C ALA A 450 -9.09 -24.26 31.28
N ALA A 451 -8.13 -25.12 30.93
CA ALA A 451 -6.78 -24.73 30.55
C ALA A 451 -6.71 -24.22 29.10
N PRO A 452 -5.96 -23.12 28.84
CA PRO A 452 -5.56 -22.80 27.49
C PRO A 452 -4.56 -23.85 26.97
N SER A 453 -4.40 -23.91 25.64
CA SER A 453 -3.45 -24.81 24.98
C SER A 453 -2.40 -24.01 24.23
N TYR A 454 -1.23 -24.61 24.06
CA TYR A 454 -0.17 -24.14 23.17
C TYR A 454 0.03 -25.18 22.07
N ALA A 455 -0.12 -24.75 20.81
CA ALA A 455 0.13 -25.57 19.65
C ALA A 455 1.49 -25.20 19.05
N ASN A 456 2.43 -26.15 19.03
CA ASN A 456 3.72 -26.00 18.35
C ASN A 456 3.60 -26.54 16.92
N VAL A 457 3.69 -25.65 15.93
CA VAL A 457 3.50 -25.99 14.51
C VAL A 457 4.63 -26.87 13.98
N VAL A 458 5.87 -26.65 14.43
CA VAL A 458 7.05 -27.38 13.96
C VAL A 458 7.04 -28.81 14.50
N GLN A 459 6.74 -28.98 15.79
CA GLN A 459 6.69 -30.29 16.44
C GLN A 459 5.35 -31.01 16.23
N LYS A 460 4.33 -30.31 15.73
CA LYS A 460 2.96 -30.82 15.53
C LYS A 460 2.35 -31.35 16.82
N THR A 461 2.56 -30.62 17.91
CA THR A 461 2.08 -30.97 19.25
C THR A 461 1.12 -29.91 19.77
N VAL A 462 0.18 -30.34 20.62
CA VAL A 462 -0.71 -29.46 21.39
C VAL A 462 -0.55 -29.81 22.85
N THR A 463 -0.11 -28.84 23.65
CA THR A 463 0.17 -29.01 25.08
C THR A 463 -0.77 -28.14 25.89
N ALA A 464 -1.42 -28.72 26.89
CA ALA A 464 -2.23 -27.96 27.84
C ALA A 464 -1.33 -27.11 28.74
N LEU A 465 -1.70 -25.84 28.92
CA LEU A 465 -1.05 -24.91 29.83
C LEU A 465 -1.74 -24.94 31.21
N PRO A 466 -1.18 -24.30 32.25
CA PRO A 466 -1.83 -24.23 33.55
C PRO A 466 -3.23 -23.60 33.49
N GLU A 467 -4.22 -24.18 34.18
CA GLU A 467 -5.64 -23.76 34.13
C GLU A 467 -5.90 -22.29 34.46
N ARG A 468 -5.08 -21.70 35.33
CA ARG A 468 -5.20 -20.28 35.75
C ARG A 468 -4.13 -19.39 35.14
N GLY A 469 -3.37 -19.93 34.18
CA GLY A 469 -2.30 -19.24 33.49
C GLY A 469 -2.83 -18.34 32.39
N TYR A 470 -2.31 -17.11 32.32
CA TYR A 470 -2.48 -16.20 31.20
C TYR A 470 -1.23 -16.27 30.32
N PRO A 471 -1.23 -17.06 29.23
CA PRO A 471 -0.11 -17.10 28.30
C PRO A 471 0.12 -15.71 27.69
N GLN A 472 1.38 -15.33 27.57
CA GLN A 472 1.81 -14.05 27.03
C GLN A 472 2.55 -14.30 25.72
N PRO A 473 2.21 -13.59 24.62
CA PRO A 473 2.96 -13.67 23.36
C PRO A 473 4.38 -13.15 23.54
N SER A 474 5.37 -13.87 23.01
CA SER A 474 6.78 -13.47 23.00
C SER A 474 7.09 -12.63 21.75
N PRO A 475 7.33 -11.32 21.88
CA PRO A 475 7.77 -10.49 20.75
C PRO A 475 9.26 -10.67 20.45
N GLY A 476 9.98 -11.47 21.25
CA GLY A 476 11.43 -11.57 21.31
C GLY A 476 12.09 -12.39 20.19
N PRO A 477 13.43 -12.31 20.03
CA PRO A 477 14.19 -13.23 19.19
C PRO A 477 14.23 -14.67 19.75
N GLY A 478 13.91 -14.88 21.03
CA GLY A 478 13.71 -16.20 21.61
C GLY A 478 12.29 -16.73 21.42
N ASP A 479 12.16 -18.05 21.28
CA ASP A 479 10.87 -18.73 21.11
C ASP A 479 10.23 -19.19 22.43
N ASP A 480 10.94 -19.07 23.55
CA ASP A 480 10.35 -19.29 24.86
C ASP A 480 9.28 -18.22 25.15
N PHE A 481 8.31 -18.54 26.00
CA PHE A 481 7.20 -17.65 26.34
C PHE A 481 6.86 -17.73 27.82
N VAL A 482 6.12 -16.74 28.30
CA VAL A 482 5.76 -16.65 29.71
C VAL A 482 4.29 -16.97 29.89
N VAL A 483 3.97 -17.74 30.92
CA VAL A 483 2.61 -17.86 31.45
C VAL A 483 2.58 -17.15 32.80
N SER A 484 1.74 -16.12 32.88
CA SER A 484 1.57 -15.32 34.10
C SER A 484 0.32 -15.78 34.84
N ASP A 485 0.44 -16.06 36.13
CA ASP A 485 -0.69 -16.26 37.05
C ASP A 485 -0.46 -15.45 38.34
N ARG A 486 -0.35 -16.10 39.50
CA ARG A 486 0.20 -15.51 40.74
C ARG A 486 1.72 -15.40 40.69
N GLN A 487 2.36 -16.20 39.86
CA GLN A 487 3.79 -16.25 39.58
C GLN A 487 4.01 -16.19 38.07
N MET A 488 5.26 -16.02 37.67
CA MET A 488 5.64 -15.95 36.27
C MET A 488 6.47 -17.17 35.94
N THR A 489 5.93 -18.06 35.10
CA THR A 489 6.62 -19.30 34.70
C THR A 489 7.04 -19.17 33.25
N LEU A 490 8.32 -19.44 32.98
CA LEU A 490 8.87 -19.51 31.64
C LEU A 490 8.61 -20.91 31.07
N PHE A 491 8.09 -20.94 29.86
CA PHE A 491 7.86 -22.15 29.08
C PHE A 491 8.80 -22.17 27.88
N GLY A 492 9.29 -23.36 27.56
CA GLY A 492 10.06 -23.61 26.35
C GLY A 492 9.20 -23.47 25.09
N ALA A 493 9.87 -23.31 23.96
CA ALA A 493 9.21 -23.38 22.65
C ALA A 493 8.47 -24.72 22.40
N ASP A 494 8.80 -25.77 23.15
CA ASP A 494 8.12 -27.08 23.15
C ASP A 494 6.84 -27.12 24.00
N GLY A 495 6.51 -26.02 24.69
CA GLY A 495 5.36 -25.92 25.58
C GLY A 495 5.57 -26.53 26.96
N THR A 496 6.80 -26.87 27.35
CA THR A 496 7.11 -27.42 28.68
C THR A 496 7.58 -26.32 29.64
N PRO A 497 7.22 -26.36 30.94
CA PRO A 497 7.70 -25.39 31.91
C PRO A 497 9.20 -25.58 32.15
N ARG A 498 9.98 -24.49 32.07
CA ARG A 498 11.42 -24.48 32.35
C ARG A 498 11.71 -24.11 33.80
N CYS A 499 11.21 -22.96 34.23
CA CYS A 499 11.47 -22.41 35.55
C CYS A 499 10.40 -21.37 35.92
N THR A 500 10.31 -21.03 37.21
CA THR A 500 9.39 -20.02 37.74
C THR A 500 10.19 -18.93 38.42
N VAL A 501 9.86 -17.67 38.15
CA VAL A 501 10.50 -16.52 38.81
C VAL A 501 10.16 -16.51 40.29
N ASN A 502 11.20 -16.39 41.11
CA ASN A 502 11.07 -16.24 42.55
C ASN A 502 10.65 -14.81 42.90
N GLY A 503 9.54 -14.66 43.64
CA GLY A 503 9.00 -13.37 44.07
C GLY A 503 7.77 -12.92 43.28
N THR A 504 7.29 -11.72 43.56
CA THR A 504 6.09 -11.16 42.94
C THR A 504 6.51 -10.17 41.85
N VAL A 505 6.36 -10.55 40.59
CA VAL A 505 6.55 -9.65 39.45
C VAL A 505 5.19 -9.16 38.99
N SER A 506 4.97 -7.85 39.04
CA SER A 506 3.72 -7.25 38.58
C SER A 506 3.98 -6.55 37.26
N GLY A 507 4.11 -7.30 36.16
CA GLY A 507 4.50 -6.68 34.91
C GLY A 507 3.46 -5.70 34.35
N LEU A 508 3.96 -4.72 33.60
CA LEU A 508 3.17 -3.70 32.93
C LEU A 508 2.44 -4.28 31.73
N THR A 509 1.25 -3.75 31.45
CA THR A 509 0.51 -4.11 30.24
C THR A 509 1.12 -3.40 29.04
N ASN A 510 1.36 -4.13 27.97
CA ASN A 510 1.72 -3.60 26.68
C ASN A 510 0.57 -2.78 26.09
N ARG A 511 0.89 -1.58 25.62
CA ARG A 511 -0.04 -0.58 25.08
C ARG A 511 0.37 -0.10 23.69
N VAL A 512 1.36 -0.75 23.08
CA VAL A 512 1.81 -0.45 21.74
C VAL A 512 0.71 -0.84 20.73
N PRO A 513 0.26 0.09 19.86
CA PRO A 513 -0.72 -0.21 18.83
C PRO A 513 -0.28 -1.37 17.94
N GLY A 514 -1.24 -2.20 17.50
CA GLY A 514 -0.95 -3.36 16.66
C GLY A 514 -0.37 -4.58 17.40
N ARG A 515 0.03 -4.42 18.67
CA ARG A 515 0.50 -5.50 19.52
C ARG A 515 -0.63 -5.93 20.45
N GLY A 516 -0.87 -7.24 20.54
CA GLY A 516 -1.90 -7.79 21.42
C GLY A 516 -1.77 -7.31 22.88
N ALA A 517 -2.90 -7.27 23.59
CA ALA A 517 -2.93 -6.97 25.01
C ALA A 517 -2.19 -8.08 25.78
N GLY A 518 -1.25 -7.71 26.63
CA GLY A 518 -0.43 -8.66 27.36
C GLY A 518 0.64 -7.98 28.19
N LEU A 519 1.58 -8.76 28.71
CA LEU A 519 2.74 -8.30 29.47
C LEU A 519 3.70 -7.54 28.54
N SER A 520 4.27 -6.44 29.01
CA SER A 520 5.42 -5.80 28.36
C SER A 520 6.68 -6.57 28.76
N TYR A 521 7.09 -7.49 27.90
CA TYR A 521 8.29 -8.31 28.09
C TYR A 521 8.93 -8.69 26.74
N VAL A 522 10.20 -9.10 26.76
CA VAL A 522 10.95 -9.59 25.60
C VAL A 522 11.76 -10.81 26.02
N VAL A 523 11.75 -11.86 25.19
CA VAL A 523 12.55 -13.08 25.42
C VAL A 523 13.72 -13.12 24.45
N PHE A 524 14.91 -13.36 24.98
CA PHE A 524 16.14 -13.60 24.25
C PHE A 524 16.57 -15.07 24.39
N PRO A 525 17.59 -15.54 23.65
CA PRO A 525 18.06 -16.92 23.76
C PRO A 525 18.47 -17.35 25.18
N HIS A 526 19.05 -16.43 25.98
CA HIS A 526 19.61 -16.74 27.30
C HIS A 526 19.03 -15.91 28.44
N SER A 527 18.15 -14.96 28.14
CA SER A 527 17.54 -14.10 29.15
C SER A 527 16.15 -13.65 28.72
N PHE A 528 15.34 -13.16 29.64
CA PHE A 528 14.11 -12.44 29.30
C PHE A 528 13.96 -11.22 30.20
N VAL A 529 13.35 -10.17 29.67
CA VAL A 529 13.19 -8.89 30.34
C VAL A 529 11.73 -8.56 30.49
N VAL A 530 11.34 -8.15 31.69
CA VAL A 530 9.97 -7.77 32.02
C VAL A 530 9.97 -6.34 32.56
N ALA A 531 9.04 -5.51 32.06
CA ALA A 531 8.79 -4.21 32.63
C ALA A 531 7.90 -4.37 33.89
N ASP A 532 8.48 -4.26 35.07
CA ASP A 532 7.83 -4.49 36.36
C ASP A 532 7.24 -3.19 36.95
N ARG A 533 6.00 -3.27 37.44
CA ARG A 533 5.27 -2.21 38.17
C ARG A 533 5.44 -2.34 39.70
N GLY A 534 6.43 -3.09 40.17
CA GLY A 534 6.74 -3.18 41.60
C GLY A 534 6.95 -1.82 42.27
N ILE A 535 7.25 -1.85 43.57
CA ILE A 535 7.44 -0.64 44.40
C ILE A 535 8.41 0.37 43.75
N GLN A 536 9.42 -0.15 43.05
CA GLN A 536 10.29 0.62 42.17
C GLN A 536 10.10 0.12 40.73
N PRO A 537 9.36 0.86 39.88
CA PRO A 537 9.14 0.45 38.50
C PRO A 537 10.46 0.35 37.73
N ALA A 538 10.72 -0.82 37.14
CA ALA A 538 11.98 -1.09 36.47
C ALA A 538 11.88 -2.18 35.41
N LEU A 539 12.83 -2.21 34.48
CA LEU A 539 13.07 -3.36 33.61
C LEU A 539 13.93 -4.36 34.39
N ARG A 540 13.41 -5.57 34.60
CA ARG A 540 14.12 -6.66 35.28
C ARG A 540 14.50 -7.74 34.30
N THR A 541 15.73 -8.21 34.39
CA THR A 541 16.28 -9.26 33.52
C THR A 541 16.41 -10.56 34.29
N TYR A 542 15.96 -11.65 33.70
CA TYR A 542 15.99 -12.99 34.26
C TYR A 542 16.73 -13.94 33.32
N ASP A 543 17.45 -14.89 33.87
CA ASP A 543 18.08 -15.98 33.13
C ASP A 543 17.03 -17.02 32.68
N THR A 544 17.09 -17.49 31.43
CA THR A 544 16.09 -18.43 30.89
C THR A 544 16.24 -19.86 31.40
N ALA A 545 17.41 -20.24 31.92
CA ALA A 545 17.64 -21.58 32.46
C ALA A 545 17.17 -21.72 33.91
N THR A 546 17.31 -20.67 34.71
CA THR A 546 17.09 -20.69 36.15
C THR A 546 15.97 -19.78 36.64
N CYS A 547 15.51 -18.83 35.82
CA CYS A 547 14.58 -17.75 36.20
C CYS A 547 15.08 -16.89 37.37
N ALA A 548 16.38 -16.94 37.68
CA ALA A 548 17.00 -16.05 38.64
C ALA A 548 17.17 -14.66 37.99
N GLU A 549 16.92 -13.61 38.77
CA GLU A 549 17.20 -12.24 38.35
C GLU A 549 18.71 -12.09 38.15
N SER A 550 19.13 -11.81 36.92
CA SER A 550 20.52 -11.86 36.48
C SER A 550 21.17 -10.50 36.24
N GLY A 551 20.39 -9.40 36.29
CA GLY A 551 20.86 -8.06 35.90
C GLY A 551 20.39 -6.92 36.79
N TRP A 552 20.92 -5.71 36.52
CA TRP A 552 20.52 -4.47 37.18
C TRP A 552 19.14 -3.99 36.71
N ALA A 553 18.27 -3.67 37.67
CA ALA A 553 16.98 -3.05 37.41
C ALA A 553 17.16 -1.65 36.78
N VAL A 554 16.74 -1.47 35.53
CA VAL A 554 16.77 -0.14 34.87
C VAL A 554 15.48 0.60 35.23
N PRO A 555 15.52 1.79 35.87
CA PRO A 555 14.30 2.53 36.19
C PRO A 555 13.43 2.77 34.97
N ALA A 556 12.15 2.39 35.05
CA ALA A 556 11.27 2.31 33.88
C ALA A 556 9.86 2.83 34.20
N ALA A 557 9.80 4.02 34.77
CA ALA A 557 8.53 4.72 34.93
C ALA A 557 7.90 4.98 33.54
N ALA A 558 6.63 4.59 33.40
CA ALA A 558 5.79 4.83 32.22
C ALA A 558 6.18 4.10 30.91
N VAL A 559 6.60 2.83 31.00
CA VAL A 559 6.75 1.96 29.83
C VAL A 559 5.40 1.64 29.20
N GLU A 560 5.25 1.97 27.92
CA GLU A 560 4.11 1.59 27.07
C GLU A 560 4.35 0.21 26.43
N GLY A 561 5.59 -0.15 26.14
CA GLY A 561 5.94 -1.47 25.61
C GLY A 561 7.41 -1.61 25.27
N MET A 562 7.78 -2.80 24.78
CA MET A 562 9.14 -3.09 24.30
C MET A 562 9.07 -3.76 22.93
N ILE A 563 10.01 -3.41 22.04
CA ILE A 563 10.08 -3.95 20.69
C ILE A 563 11.53 -4.30 20.38
N PRO A 564 11.87 -5.59 20.20
CA PRO A 564 13.17 -5.96 19.66
C PRO A 564 13.24 -5.61 18.18
N VAL A 565 14.32 -4.96 17.78
CA VAL A 565 14.57 -4.53 16.41
C VAL A 565 15.99 -4.90 16.00
N PRO A 566 16.31 -4.98 14.70
CA PRO A 566 17.69 -5.16 14.26
C PRO A 566 18.68 -4.24 14.99
N GLY A 567 19.60 -4.84 15.74
CA GLY A 567 20.68 -4.16 16.46
C GLY A 567 20.32 -3.49 17.80
N ALA A 568 19.05 -3.45 18.22
CA ALA A 568 18.64 -2.81 19.48
C ALA A 568 17.31 -3.34 20.05
N VAL A 569 17.05 -3.10 21.34
CA VAL A 569 15.71 -3.22 21.92
C VAL A 569 15.16 -1.84 22.22
N LEU A 570 13.98 -1.54 21.70
CA LEU A 570 13.29 -0.29 21.94
C LEU A 570 12.44 -0.43 23.21
N VAL A 571 12.61 0.51 24.12
CA VAL A 571 11.74 0.71 25.28
C VAL A 571 10.92 1.97 25.04
N LEU A 572 9.61 1.79 24.91
CA LEU A 572 8.69 2.85 24.56
C LEU A 572 8.11 3.46 25.82
N ARG A 573 8.17 4.79 25.94
CA ARG A 573 7.65 5.53 27.08
C ARG A 573 6.78 6.69 26.62
N ARG A 574 5.81 7.06 27.45
CA ARG A 574 4.98 8.24 27.21
C ARG A 574 5.47 9.42 28.05
N GLU A 575 5.69 10.55 27.39
CA GLU A 575 6.00 11.83 28.05
C GLU A 575 5.04 12.91 27.53
N GLY A 576 4.00 13.19 28.32
CA GLY A 576 2.92 14.09 27.91
C GLY A 576 2.22 13.60 26.65
N GLN A 577 2.35 14.39 25.57
CA GLN A 577 1.80 14.08 24.24
C GLN A 577 2.80 13.40 23.30
N ASN A 578 4.02 13.15 23.74
CA ASN A 578 5.09 12.61 22.92
C ASN A 578 5.37 11.14 23.28
N LEU A 579 5.76 10.38 22.27
CA LEU A 579 6.35 9.06 22.45
C LEU A 579 7.88 9.20 22.53
N LEU A 580 8.46 8.69 23.62
CA LEU A 580 9.89 8.53 23.77
C LEU A 580 10.26 7.09 23.43
N ILE A 581 11.29 6.92 22.62
CA ILE A 581 11.83 5.63 22.19
C ILE A 581 13.27 5.56 22.67
N ASP A 582 13.53 4.78 23.72
CA ASP A 582 14.89 4.54 24.21
C ASP A 582 15.44 3.24 23.62
N GLY A 583 16.59 3.33 22.95
CA GLY A 583 17.22 2.17 22.32
C GLY A 583 18.34 1.58 23.18
N TYR A 584 18.21 0.29 23.51
CA TYR A 584 19.18 -0.47 24.28
C TYR A 584 19.98 -1.40 23.36
N ARG A 585 21.31 -1.42 23.50
CA ARG A 585 22.22 -2.20 22.64
C ARG A 585 23.18 -3.00 23.49
N ALA A 586 23.49 -4.23 23.03
CA ALA A 586 24.61 -5.00 23.57
C ALA A 586 25.91 -4.19 23.43
N GLY A 587 26.75 -4.25 24.47
CA GLY A 587 27.99 -3.47 24.59
C GLY A 587 29.15 -3.99 23.76
#